data_AF-A0A182NIA9-F1
#
_entry.id   AF-A0A182NIA9-F1
#
_cell.length_a   1.000
_cell.length_b   1.000
_cell.length_c   1.000
_cell.angle_alpha   90.00
_cell.angle_beta   90.00
_cell.angle_gamma   90.00
#
_symmetry.space_group_name_H-M   'P 1'
#
loop_
_entity.id
_entity.type
_entity.pdbx_description
1 polymer ?
#
loop_
_entity_poly.entity_id
_entity_poly.type
_entity_poly.pdbx_seq_one_letter_code
_entity_poly.pdbx_strand_id
1 'polypeptide(L)'
;MDSTNEQEIDPEQEELRRKKQEKLLAKKTAATAAQNQLYRDHLKREREFSDQTQRSFFAGWETLCEGIRTEELAEELRQQQQCFGTVVDRKNGHIERLVGVRDEIGEIHTKCLHRLGNIVDYYVRLKDFMSATMLERYESDCQTLLKEFREEAANKETCSTSQLQMLDTSLAELMSKIKQDELADREWLLETNLENTSAQVEKCEIIRDKKYAEMVELHQRLRATLDDYFQTVLYPERKQTYDQLVYYIELEQSAIEDRRRKLDAMQRRKAQLERSLTHARIGGKAKLQTRRNYRRLLEMKLLVLKEQHQQLDDDHHQRLKWICSFTHHLKALLTEHLKWGERIAKLGLICTQHETDQDRKYAERWFKQPEEQQEAHDDTFDCLTNKVNRIEAINMILREERARLRRENEQLKSKFKSYCSLQKQTDPEQLLLAGLAGVTSRAPGPS
;
A
#
# COMPACT_ATOMS: atom_id res chain seq x y z
N MET A 1 30.60 -10.38 -1.57
CA MET A 1 30.55 -9.10 -0.83
C MET A 1 30.45 -8.02 -1.90
N ASP A 2 29.24 -7.78 -2.40
CA ASP A 2 28.96 -6.73 -3.37
C ASP A 2 28.41 -5.53 -2.60
N SER A 3 29.25 -4.51 -2.46
CA SER A 3 28.87 -3.24 -1.85
C SER A 3 28.35 -2.32 -2.95
N THR A 4 27.03 -2.15 -2.99
CA THR A 4 26.33 -1.09 -3.72
C THR A 4 26.72 0.27 -3.14
N ASN A 5 27.58 1.00 -3.83
CA ASN A 5 27.81 2.43 -3.59
C ASN A 5 26.62 3.22 -4.18
N GLU A 6 25.70 3.63 -3.30
CA GLU A 6 24.77 4.72 -3.58
C GLU A 6 25.58 6.02 -3.65
N GLN A 7 25.82 6.50 -4.88
CA GLN A 7 26.32 7.86 -5.10
C GLN A 7 25.16 8.83 -4.90
N GLU A 8 25.21 9.61 -3.81
CA GLU A 8 24.45 10.85 -3.66
C GLU A 8 24.71 11.74 -4.89
N ILE A 9 23.68 11.91 -5.72
CA ILE A 9 23.73 12.79 -6.89
C ILE A 9 23.57 14.22 -6.37
N ASP A 10 24.62 15.02 -6.57
CA ASP A 10 24.67 16.45 -6.24
C ASP A 10 23.51 17.23 -6.93
N PRO A 11 22.64 17.90 -6.15
CA PRO A 11 21.44 18.57 -6.67
C PRO A 11 21.75 19.68 -7.69
N GLU A 12 22.91 20.35 -7.60
CA GLU A 12 23.31 21.39 -8.55
C GLU A 12 23.64 20.81 -9.94
N GLN A 13 24.22 19.61 -9.99
CA GLN A 13 24.50 18.92 -11.25
C GLN A 13 23.22 18.44 -11.94
N GLU A 14 22.22 18.03 -11.16
CA GLU A 14 20.94 17.62 -11.71
C GLU A 14 20.17 18.82 -12.29
N GLU A 15 20.21 19.98 -11.62
CA GLU A 15 19.58 21.21 -12.11
C GLU A 15 20.24 21.72 -13.41
N LEU A 16 21.57 21.65 -13.51
CA LEU A 16 22.32 21.97 -14.73
C LEU A 16 22.03 20.98 -15.86
N ARG A 17 21.85 19.69 -15.56
CA ARG A 17 21.42 18.67 -16.54
C ARG A 17 20.01 18.95 -17.05
N ARG A 18 19.07 19.31 -16.18
CA ARG A 18 17.69 19.70 -16.57
C ARG A 18 17.69 20.94 -17.45
N LYS A 19 18.40 22.01 -17.07
CA LYS A 19 18.51 23.23 -17.90
C LYS A 19 19.16 22.97 -19.26
N LYS A 20 20.15 22.08 -19.34
CA LYS A 20 20.75 21.67 -20.63
C LYS A 20 19.77 20.86 -21.47
N GLN A 21 19.05 19.91 -20.89
CA GLN A 21 18.04 19.11 -21.59
C GLN A 21 16.89 19.97 -22.11
N GLU A 22 16.42 20.91 -21.32
CA GLU A 22 15.35 21.85 -21.69
C GLU A 22 15.78 22.76 -22.84
N LYS A 23 17.01 23.32 -22.80
CA LYS A 23 17.59 24.07 -23.93
C LYS A 23 17.75 23.21 -25.19
N LEU A 24 18.10 21.92 -25.04
CA LEU A 24 18.22 20.99 -26.16
C LEU A 24 16.87 20.66 -26.79
N LEU A 25 15.83 20.47 -25.96
CA LEU A 25 14.46 20.27 -26.40
C LEU A 25 13.92 21.52 -27.09
N ALA A 26 14.11 22.70 -26.52
CA ALA A 26 13.73 23.97 -27.12
C ALA A 26 14.44 24.22 -28.47
N LYS A 27 15.71 23.86 -28.58
CA LYS A 27 16.45 23.96 -29.85
C LYS A 27 15.93 22.97 -30.89
N LYS A 28 15.59 21.74 -30.49
CA LYS A 28 14.99 20.74 -31.38
C LYS A 28 13.61 21.18 -31.87
N THR A 29 12.76 21.71 -31.00
CA THR A 29 11.43 22.21 -31.37
C THR A 29 11.51 23.45 -32.28
N ALA A 30 12.47 24.34 -32.04
CA ALA A 30 12.71 25.48 -32.93
C ALA A 30 13.21 25.04 -34.32
N ALA A 31 14.11 24.04 -34.38
CA ALA A 31 14.62 23.51 -35.64
C ALA A 31 13.52 22.79 -36.46
N THR A 32 12.68 21.98 -35.81
CA THR A 32 11.54 21.33 -36.49
C THR A 32 10.48 22.35 -36.91
N ALA A 33 10.23 23.39 -36.13
CA ALA A 33 9.34 24.48 -36.52
C ALA A 33 9.85 25.23 -37.77
N ALA A 34 11.14 25.57 -37.82
CA ALA A 34 11.76 26.22 -38.98
C ALA A 34 11.71 25.33 -40.23
N GLN A 35 11.97 24.02 -40.08
CA GLN A 35 11.86 23.06 -41.17
C GLN A 35 10.41 22.91 -41.67
N ASN A 36 9.43 22.85 -40.76
CA ASN A 36 8.02 22.80 -41.10
C ASN A 36 7.55 24.07 -41.82
N GLN A 37 8.10 25.23 -41.46
CA GLN A 37 7.79 26.50 -42.13
C GLN A 37 8.35 26.51 -43.57
N LEU A 38 9.56 26.01 -43.79
CA LEU A 38 10.12 25.84 -45.13
C LEU A 38 9.23 24.94 -46.02
N TYR A 39 8.70 23.84 -45.48
CA TYR A 39 7.76 22.98 -46.20
C TYR A 39 6.42 23.65 -46.49
N ARG A 40 5.89 24.46 -45.55
CA ARG A 40 4.66 25.24 -45.76
C ARG A 40 4.80 26.26 -46.89
N ASP A 41 5.97 26.84 -47.04
CA ASP A 41 6.21 27.88 -48.05
C ASP A 41 6.67 27.32 -49.40
N HIS A 42 6.91 26.02 -49.53
CA HIS A 42 7.38 25.41 -50.78
C HIS A 42 6.39 25.62 -51.95
N LEU A 43 5.10 25.33 -51.75
CA LEU A 43 4.08 25.50 -52.78
C LEU A 43 3.82 26.98 -53.14
N LYS A 44 4.00 27.89 -52.17
CA LYS A 44 3.90 29.34 -52.41
C LYS A 44 5.08 29.83 -53.24
N ARG A 45 6.30 29.40 -52.90
CA ARG A 45 7.52 29.72 -53.66
C ARG A 45 7.50 29.15 -55.08
N GLU A 46 7.05 27.92 -55.27
CA GLU A 46 6.85 27.31 -56.59
C GLU A 46 5.84 28.10 -57.46
N ARG A 47 4.76 28.59 -56.85
CA ARG A 47 3.80 29.45 -57.53
C ARG A 47 4.44 30.79 -57.92
N GLU A 48 5.09 31.48 -56.99
CA GLU A 48 5.77 32.75 -57.26
C GLU A 48 6.82 32.61 -58.37
N PHE A 49 7.57 31.51 -58.37
CA PHE A 49 8.52 31.17 -59.41
C PHE A 49 7.82 30.89 -60.75
N SER A 50 6.71 30.16 -60.75
CA SER A 50 5.89 29.89 -61.94
C SER A 50 5.33 31.18 -62.55
N ASP A 51 4.78 32.07 -61.73
CA ASP A 51 4.21 33.36 -62.15
C ASP A 51 5.30 34.29 -62.71
N GLN A 52 6.47 34.33 -62.08
CA GLN A 52 7.61 35.13 -62.55
C GLN A 52 8.17 34.58 -63.87
N THR A 53 8.30 33.26 -63.98
CA THR A 53 8.76 32.60 -65.21
C THR A 53 7.76 32.80 -66.36
N GLN A 54 6.45 32.65 -66.09
CA GLN A 54 5.37 32.88 -67.06
C GLN A 54 5.42 34.30 -67.62
N ARG A 55 5.57 35.33 -66.77
CA ARG A 55 5.69 36.73 -67.20
C ARG A 55 6.93 36.96 -68.08
N SER A 56 8.09 36.44 -67.66
CA SER A 56 9.33 36.59 -68.43
C SER A 56 9.28 35.88 -69.78
N PHE A 57 8.66 34.70 -69.81
CA PHE A 57 8.53 33.88 -71.02
C PHE A 57 7.57 34.51 -72.02
N PHE A 58 6.42 35.02 -71.56
CA PHE A 58 5.47 35.70 -72.45
C PHE A 58 5.97 37.04 -72.95
N ALA A 59 6.73 37.80 -72.15
CA ALA A 59 7.42 38.99 -72.64
C ALA A 59 8.40 38.65 -73.78
N GLY A 60 9.17 37.56 -73.64
CA GLY A 60 10.06 37.07 -74.70
C GLY A 60 9.30 36.57 -75.94
N TRP A 61 8.14 35.95 -75.74
CA TRP A 61 7.25 35.48 -76.80
C TRP A 61 6.64 36.64 -77.59
N GLU A 62 6.24 37.72 -76.93
CA GLU A 62 5.74 38.94 -77.56
C GLU A 62 6.81 39.60 -78.45
N THR A 63 8.04 39.73 -77.96
CA THR A 63 9.16 40.22 -78.79
C THR A 63 9.46 39.33 -80.00
N LEU A 64 9.24 38.02 -79.90
CA LEU A 64 9.38 37.09 -81.02
C LEU A 64 8.26 37.30 -82.06
N CYS A 65 7.02 37.48 -81.60
CA CYS A 65 5.88 37.77 -82.47
C CYS A 65 6.03 39.10 -83.22
N GLU A 66 6.65 40.12 -82.62
CA GLU A 66 6.94 41.41 -83.27
C GLU A 66 8.00 41.32 -84.38
N GLY A 67 8.90 40.34 -84.31
CA GLY A 67 9.99 40.14 -85.27
C GLY A 67 9.61 39.35 -86.54
N ILE A 68 8.40 38.79 -86.59
CA ILE A 68 7.95 37.91 -87.67
C ILE A 68 7.30 38.72 -88.79
N ARG A 69 7.73 38.48 -90.03
CA ARG A 69 7.28 39.24 -91.22
C ARG A 69 6.02 38.66 -91.88
N THR A 70 5.60 37.45 -91.49
CA THR A 70 4.45 36.73 -92.03
C THR A 70 3.32 36.68 -91.01
N GLU A 71 2.17 37.26 -91.35
CA GLU A 71 1.02 37.37 -90.44
C GLU A 71 0.49 36.00 -89.98
N GLU A 72 0.43 35.01 -90.87
CA GLU A 72 -0.02 33.64 -90.55
C GLU A 72 0.84 32.98 -89.46
N LEU A 73 2.16 33.15 -89.53
CA LEU A 73 3.09 32.57 -88.54
C LEU A 73 2.99 33.30 -87.19
N ALA A 74 2.74 34.61 -87.21
CA ALA A 74 2.50 35.39 -85.99
C ALA A 74 1.18 35.00 -85.31
N GLU A 75 0.14 34.68 -86.07
CA GLU A 75 -1.13 34.18 -85.55
C GLU A 75 -1.00 32.76 -84.96
N GLU A 76 -0.30 31.85 -85.62
CA GLU A 76 -0.02 30.51 -85.08
C GLU A 76 0.77 30.59 -83.76
N LEU A 77 1.78 31.47 -83.67
CA LEU A 77 2.54 31.69 -82.44
C LEU A 77 1.69 32.29 -81.31
N ARG A 78 0.75 33.18 -81.62
CA ARG A 78 -0.22 33.68 -80.62
C ARG A 78 -1.20 32.61 -80.17
N GLN A 79 -1.65 31.73 -81.07
CA GLN A 79 -2.47 30.58 -80.69
C GLN A 79 -1.69 29.62 -79.77
N GLN A 80 -0.43 29.33 -80.09
CA GLN A 80 0.43 28.54 -79.21
C GLN A 80 0.64 29.21 -77.85
N GLN A 81 0.87 30.53 -77.82
CA GLN A 81 0.96 31.32 -76.58
C GLN A 81 -0.29 31.14 -75.73
N GLN A 82 -1.48 31.22 -76.34
CA GLN A 82 -2.75 31.05 -75.65
C GLN A 82 -2.92 29.62 -75.13
N CYS A 83 -2.57 28.60 -75.91
CA CYS A 83 -2.56 27.21 -75.46
C CYS A 83 -1.63 26.99 -74.26
N PHE A 84 -0.39 27.47 -74.32
CA PHE A 84 0.56 27.37 -73.19
C PHE A 84 0.06 28.16 -71.97
N GLY A 85 -0.51 29.35 -72.17
CA GLY A 85 -1.14 30.13 -71.09
C GLY A 85 -2.21 29.34 -70.35
N THR A 86 -3.13 28.70 -71.06
CA THR A 86 -4.17 27.87 -70.42
C THR A 86 -3.61 26.69 -69.62
N VAL A 87 -2.49 26.10 -70.04
CA VAL A 87 -1.83 25.00 -69.32
C VAL A 87 -1.16 25.50 -68.04
N VAL A 88 -0.45 26.63 -68.12
CA VAL A 88 0.18 27.25 -66.95
C VAL A 88 -0.86 27.73 -65.95
N ASP A 89 -1.94 28.33 -66.41
CA ASP A 89 -3.06 28.78 -65.55
C ASP A 89 -3.75 27.60 -64.86
N ARG A 90 -3.94 26.47 -65.57
CA ARG A 90 -4.45 25.23 -64.96
C ARG A 90 -3.51 24.67 -63.89
N LYS A 91 -2.19 24.70 -64.13
CA LYS A 91 -1.17 24.28 -63.16
C LYS A 91 -1.22 25.16 -61.91
N ASN A 92 -1.19 26.48 -62.10
CA ASN A 92 -1.24 27.48 -61.03
C ASN A 92 -2.55 27.37 -60.23
N GLY A 93 -3.70 27.20 -60.90
CA GLY A 93 -4.99 26.96 -60.24
C GLY A 93 -5.08 25.61 -59.52
N HIS A 94 -4.24 24.62 -59.85
CA HIS A 94 -4.13 23.39 -59.06
C HIS A 94 -3.29 23.62 -57.80
N ILE A 95 -2.18 24.37 -57.91
CA ILE A 95 -1.36 24.75 -56.76
C ILE A 95 -2.16 25.58 -55.75
N GLU A 96 -2.98 26.53 -56.20
CA GLU A 96 -3.87 27.32 -55.33
C GLU A 96 -4.86 26.46 -54.56
N ARG A 97 -5.51 25.52 -55.24
CA ARG A 97 -6.44 24.58 -54.58
C ARG A 97 -5.74 23.72 -53.55
N LEU A 98 -4.53 23.24 -53.83
CA LEU A 98 -3.73 22.46 -52.87
C LEU A 98 -3.32 23.30 -51.65
N VAL A 99 -2.98 24.57 -51.85
CA VAL A 99 -2.70 25.51 -50.75
C VAL A 99 -3.96 25.74 -49.89
N GLY A 100 -5.12 25.96 -50.52
CA GLY A 100 -6.39 26.12 -49.81
C GLY A 100 -6.78 24.88 -48.98
N VAL A 101 -6.74 23.69 -49.58
CA VAL A 101 -7.03 22.42 -48.87
C VAL A 101 -6.08 22.19 -47.71
N ARG A 102 -4.79 22.52 -47.87
CA ARG A 102 -3.82 22.42 -46.76
C ARG A 102 -4.18 23.37 -45.62
N ASP A 103 -4.56 24.60 -45.92
CA ASP A 103 -4.91 25.60 -44.90
C ASP A 103 -6.18 25.17 -44.15
N GLU A 104 -7.19 24.64 -44.85
CA GLU A 104 -8.39 24.03 -44.25
C GLU A 104 -8.04 22.84 -43.32
N ILE A 105 -7.18 21.92 -43.77
CA ILE A 105 -6.70 20.81 -42.95
C ILE A 105 -5.94 21.33 -41.72
N GLY A 106 -5.13 22.39 -41.89
CA GLY A 106 -4.42 23.05 -40.80
C GLY A 106 -5.37 23.60 -39.74
N GLU A 107 -6.43 24.30 -40.15
CA GLU A 107 -7.46 24.80 -39.24
C GLU A 107 -8.17 23.67 -38.49
N ILE A 108 -8.58 22.61 -39.20
CA ILE A 108 -9.21 21.43 -38.57
C ILE A 108 -8.27 20.81 -37.54
N HIS A 109 -6.99 20.64 -37.89
CA HIS A 109 -5.99 20.07 -36.99
C HIS A 109 -5.75 20.95 -35.76
N THR A 110 -5.72 22.28 -35.90
CA THR A 110 -5.59 23.20 -34.76
C THR A 110 -6.82 23.14 -33.83
N LYS A 111 -8.03 23.07 -34.39
CA LYS A 111 -9.26 22.91 -33.59
C LYS A 111 -9.26 21.57 -32.83
N CYS A 112 -8.86 20.48 -33.47
CA CYS A 112 -8.72 19.17 -32.82
C CYS A 112 -7.68 19.18 -31.70
N LEU A 113 -6.49 19.77 -31.94
CA LEU A 113 -5.46 19.91 -30.91
C LEU A 113 -5.92 20.76 -29.74
N HIS A 114 -6.64 21.86 -30.00
CA HIS A 114 -7.18 22.71 -28.94
C HIS A 114 -8.21 21.96 -28.09
N ARG A 115 -9.12 21.20 -28.72
CA ARG A 115 -10.07 20.35 -28.01
C ARG A 115 -9.36 19.29 -27.15
N LEU A 116 -8.30 18.68 -27.69
CA LEU A 116 -7.51 17.69 -26.97
C LEU A 116 -6.77 18.32 -25.78
N GLY A 117 -6.25 19.54 -25.95
CA GLY A 117 -5.67 20.34 -24.87
C GLY A 117 -6.67 20.62 -23.74
N ASN A 118 -7.90 21.03 -24.09
CA ASN A 118 -8.95 21.28 -23.09
C ASN A 118 -9.32 20.00 -22.31
N ILE A 119 -9.33 18.84 -22.96
CA ILE A 119 -9.55 17.54 -22.30
C ILE A 119 -8.41 17.23 -21.33
N VAL A 120 -7.16 17.43 -21.75
CA VAL A 120 -5.98 17.22 -20.89
C VAL A 120 -6.04 18.15 -19.69
N ASP A 121 -6.34 19.43 -19.87
CA ASP A 121 -6.49 20.40 -18.78
C ASP A 121 -7.60 19.99 -17.79
N TYR A 122 -8.71 19.44 -18.29
CA TYR A 122 -9.77 18.90 -17.44
C TYR A 122 -9.27 17.71 -16.60
N TYR A 123 -8.55 16.77 -17.19
CA TYR A 123 -7.97 15.64 -16.45
C TYR A 123 -6.94 16.09 -15.40
N VAL A 124 -6.14 17.10 -15.71
CA VAL A 124 -5.20 17.69 -14.73
C VAL A 124 -5.97 18.28 -13.54
N ARG A 125 -7.01 19.08 -13.80
CA ARG A 125 -7.86 19.64 -12.75
C ARG A 125 -8.56 18.56 -11.92
N LEU A 126 -9.07 17.51 -12.56
CA LEU A 126 -9.71 16.39 -11.87
C LEU A 126 -8.71 15.65 -10.97
N LYS A 127 -7.50 15.41 -11.48
CA LYS A 127 -6.41 14.79 -10.70
C LYS A 127 -6.02 15.67 -9.50
N ASP A 128 -5.90 16.98 -9.69
CA ASP A 128 -5.55 17.89 -8.60
C ASP A 128 -6.67 17.97 -7.55
N PHE A 129 -7.94 18.01 -7.98
CA PHE A 129 -9.10 17.95 -7.08
C PHE A 129 -9.13 16.65 -6.28
N MET A 130 -8.96 15.49 -6.93
CA MET A 130 -8.89 14.20 -6.24
C MET A 130 -7.73 14.16 -5.25
N SER A 131 -6.56 14.68 -5.63
CA SER A 131 -5.37 14.72 -4.77
C SER A 131 -5.61 15.58 -3.52
N ALA A 132 -6.18 16.77 -3.70
CA ALA A 132 -6.53 17.67 -2.59
C ALA A 132 -7.56 17.03 -1.65
N THR A 133 -8.62 16.42 -2.21
CA THR A 133 -9.67 15.76 -1.43
C THR A 133 -9.13 14.57 -0.62
N MET A 134 -8.23 13.78 -1.22
CA MET A 134 -7.57 12.67 -0.53
C MET A 134 -6.62 13.15 0.57
N LEU A 135 -5.91 14.27 0.33
CA LEU A 135 -5.05 14.89 1.33
C LEU A 135 -5.87 15.37 2.54
N GLU A 136 -6.96 16.09 2.32
CA GLU A 136 -7.86 16.57 3.38
C GLU A 136 -8.43 15.41 4.21
N ARG A 137 -8.84 14.32 3.56
CA ARG A 137 -9.30 13.10 4.25
C ARG A 137 -8.20 12.50 5.13
N TYR A 138 -7.00 12.35 4.58
CA TYR A 138 -5.85 11.85 5.34
C TYR A 138 -5.54 12.73 6.56
N GLU A 139 -5.54 14.05 6.39
CA GLU A 139 -5.31 14.98 7.50
C GLU A 139 -6.40 14.88 8.57
N SER A 140 -7.67 14.76 8.17
CA SER A 140 -8.79 14.54 9.09
C SER A 140 -8.67 13.21 9.85
N ASP A 141 -8.32 12.14 9.16
CA ASP A 141 -8.14 10.82 9.77
C ASP A 141 -6.97 10.83 10.76
N CYS A 142 -5.85 11.46 10.41
CA CYS A 142 -4.71 11.65 11.31
C CYS A 142 -5.10 12.46 12.56
N GLN A 143 -5.88 13.53 12.41
CA GLN A 143 -6.35 14.32 13.55
C GLN A 143 -7.29 13.51 14.46
N THR A 144 -8.16 12.69 13.88
CA THR A 144 -9.08 11.82 14.62
C THR A 144 -8.31 10.78 15.42
N LEU A 145 -7.36 10.08 14.78
CA LEU A 145 -6.50 9.10 15.43
C LEU A 145 -5.66 9.71 16.56
N LEU A 146 -5.16 10.94 16.37
CA LEU A 146 -4.44 11.65 17.42
C LEU A 146 -5.33 12.02 18.62
N LYS A 147 -6.61 12.34 18.39
CA LYS A 147 -7.57 12.58 19.49
C LYS A 147 -7.85 11.28 20.24
N GLU A 148 -8.15 10.19 19.53
CA GLU A 148 -8.38 8.87 20.13
C GLU A 148 -7.18 8.42 20.98
N PHE A 149 -5.96 8.59 20.45
CA PHE A 149 -4.74 8.26 21.19
C PHE A 149 -4.57 9.10 22.47
N ARG A 150 -4.88 10.41 22.42
CA ARG A 150 -4.82 11.28 23.59
C ARG A 150 -5.86 10.90 24.64
N GLU A 151 -7.08 10.57 24.21
CA GLU A 151 -8.13 10.09 25.10
C GLU A 151 -7.76 8.75 25.75
N GLU A 152 -7.20 7.81 24.99
CA GLU A 152 -6.72 6.54 25.54
C GLU A 152 -5.57 6.75 26.54
N ALA A 153 -4.64 7.66 26.25
CA ALA A 153 -3.55 8.01 27.15
C ALA A 153 -4.07 8.60 28.46
N ALA A 154 -5.01 9.56 28.40
CA ALA A 154 -5.64 10.14 29.58
C ALA A 154 -6.44 9.10 30.38
N ASN A 155 -7.16 8.20 29.72
CA ASN A 155 -7.88 7.10 30.38
C ASN A 155 -6.93 6.12 31.07
N LYS A 156 -5.79 5.80 30.48
CA LYS A 156 -4.76 4.96 31.11
C LYS A 156 -4.10 5.65 32.30
N GLU A 157 -3.82 6.95 32.19
CA GLU A 157 -3.22 7.73 33.28
C GLU A 157 -4.17 7.85 34.49
N THR A 158 -5.44 8.17 34.24
CA THR A 158 -6.48 8.19 35.29
C THR A 158 -6.69 6.81 35.93
N CYS A 159 -6.75 5.75 35.14
CA CYS A 159 -6.85 4.38 35.66
C CYS A 159 -5.62 3.99 36.50
N SER A 160 -4.41 4.30 36.03
CA SER A 160 -3.17 4.06 36.78
C SER A 160 -3.14 4.84 38.08
N THR A 161 -3.60 6.09 38.08
CA THR A 161 -3.63 6.94 39.27
C THR A 161 -4.61 6.39 40.31
N SER A 162 -5.79 5.93 39.87
CA SER A 162 -6.79 5.28 40.73
C SER A 162 -6.26 3.96 41.32
N GLN A 163 -5.61 3.13 40.51
CA GLN A 163 -5.00 1.89 40.99
C GLN A 163 -3.86 2.14 41.99
N LEU A 164 -3.07 3.19 41.77
CA LEU A 164 -1.97 3.56 42.67
C LEU A 164 -2.52 4.10 44.00
N GLN A 165 -3.60 4.90 43.97
CA GLN A 165 -4.32 5.33 45.17
C GLN A 165 -4.90 4.14 45.96
N MET A 166 -5.51 3.16 45.28
CA MET A 166 -6.00 1.92 45.91
C MET A 166 -4.87 1.09 46.54
N LEU A 167 -3.71 1.04 45.88
CA LEU A 167 -2.53 0.38 46.44
C LEU A 167 -2.01 1.12 47.67
N ASP A 168 -1.94 2.44 47.63
CA ASP A 168 -1.48 3.25 48.76
C ASP A 168 -2.44 3.13 49.96
N THR A 169 -3.76 3.13 49.74
CA THR A 169 -4.73 2.93 50.83
C THR A 169 -4.62 1.53 51.43
N SER A 170 -4.56 0.49 50.60
CA SER A 170 -4.41 -0.89 51.08
C SER A 170 -3.08 -1.14 51.79
N LEU A 171 -1.99 -0.49 51.34
CA LEU A 171 -0.69 -0.54 52.02
C LEU A 171 -0.75 0.18 53.37
N ALA A 172 -1.39 1.36 53.44
CA ALA A 172 -1.58 2.07 54.69
C ALA A 172 -2.40 1.26 55.71
N GLU A 173 -3.48 0.62 55.27
CA GLU A 173 -4.30 -0.29 56.08
C GLU A 173 -3.49 -1.49 56.58
N LEU A 174 -2.72 -2.13 55.68
CA LEU A 174 -1.87 -3.27 56.03
C LEU A 174 -0.80 -2.86 57.05
N MET A 175 -0.13 -1.71 56.85
CA MET A 175 0.86 -1.21 57.81
C MET A 175 0.23 -0.88 59.16
N SER A 176 -0.97 -0.30 59.17
CA SER A 176 -1.70 -0.03 60.42
C SER A 176 -2.01 -1.34 61.16
N LYS A 177 -2.47 -2.35 60.43
CA LYS A 177 -2.79 -3.66 61.00
C LYS A 177 -1.54 -4.39 61.51
N ILE A 178 -0.44 -4.38 60.75
CA ILE A 178 0.84 -4.94 61.21
C ILE A 178 1.30 -4.27 62.51
N LYS A 179 1.22 -2.93 62.60
CA LYS A 179 1.58 -2.23 63.84
C LYS A 179 0.68 -2.61 65.02
N GLN A 180 -0.62 -2.79 64.79
CA GLN A 180 -1.55 -3.24 65.82
C GLN A 180 -1.26 -4.67 66.27
N ASP A 181 -1.03 -5.58 65.32
CA ASP A 181 -0.68 -6.97 65.62
C ASP A 181 0.68 -7.06 66.34
N GLU A 182 1.68 -6.26 65.94
CA GLU A 182 2.98 -6.17 66.63
C GLU A 182 2.84 -5.64 68.07
N LEU A 183 1.95 -4.68 68.31
CA LEU A 183 1.66 -4.18 69.65
C LEU A 183 0.95 -5.23 70.49
N ALA A 184 -0.06 -5.90 69.94
CA ALA A 184 -0.80 -6.96 70.62
C ALA A 184 0.11 -8.16 70.95
N ASP A 185 0.96 -8.59 70.02
CA ASP A 185 1.94 -9.65 70.24
C ASP A 185 2.96 -9.25 71.31
N ARG A 186 3.41 -7.99 71.31
CA ARG A 186 4.32 -7.47 72.33
C ARG A 186 3.67 -7.43 73.70
N GLU A 187 2.43 -6.95 73.81
CA GLU A 187 1.67 -6.91 75.06
C GLU A 187 1.43 -8.33 75.60
N TRP A 188 0.95 -9.23 74.74
CA TRP A 188 0.76 -10.64 75.11
C TRP A 188 2.05 -11.32 75.56
N LEU A 189 3.16 -11.10 74.84
CA LEU A 189 4.47 -11.63 75.23
C LEU A 189 4.94 -11.04 76.56
N LEU A 190 4.73 -9.75 76.81
CA LEU A 190 5.10 -9.11 78.06
C LEU A 190 4.28 -9.64 79.23
N GLU A 191 2.95 -9.75 79.08
CA GLU A 191 2.06 -10.31 80.10
C GLU A 191 2.43 -11.76 80.41
N THR A 192 2.52 -12.60 79.38
CA THR A 192 2.83 -14.03 79.54
C THR A 192 4.23 -14.24 80.13
N ASN A 193 5.21 -13.40 79.76
CA ASN A 193 6.56 -13.49 80.31
C ASN A 193 6.63 -12.94 81.73
N LEU A 194 5.92 -11.85 82.06
CA LEU A 194 5.81 -11.32 83.43
C LEU A 194 5.14 -12.33 84.36
N GLU A 195 4.04 -12.96 83.96
CA GLU A 195 3.36 -13.98 84.76
C GLU A 195 4.26 -15.20 84.97
N ASN A 196 4.89 -15.71 83.91
CA ASN A 196 5.76 -16.88 84.02
C ASN A 196 7.03 -16.57 84.81
N THR A 197 7.66 -15.40 84.60
CA THR A 197 8.85 -15.01 85.37
C THR A 197 8.50 -14.73 86.82
N SER A 198 7.40 -14.05 87.12
CA SER A 198 6.92 -13.83 88.48
C SER A 198 6.66 -15.17 89.18
N ALA A 199 5.92 -16.08 88.56
CA ALA A 199 5.63 -17.39 89.15
C ALA A 199 6.88 -18.27 89.31
N GLN A 200 7.85 -18.18 88.40
CA GLN A 200 9.13 -18.88 88.52
C GLN A 200 10.02 -18.25 89.60
N VAL A 201 10.09 -16.92 89.67
CA VAL A 201 10.85 -16.19 90.69
C VAL A 201 10.29 -16.49 92.06
N GLU A 202 8.97 -16.43 92.25
CA GLU A 202 8.33 -16.74 93.53
C GLU A 202 8.61 -18.19 93.95
N LYS A 203 8.49 -19.16 93.04
CA LYS A 203 8.89 -20.56 93.32
C LYS A 203 10.37 -20.68 93.67
N CYS A 204 11.24 -20.00 92.94
CA CYS A 204 12.68 -19.99 93.20
C CYS A 204 13.02 -19.32 94.53
N GLU A 205 12.32 -18.25 94.92
CA GLU A 205 12.49 -17.56 96.19
C GLU A 205 12.02 -18.43 97.35
N ILE A 206 10.83 -19.04 97.26
CA ILE A 206 10.34 -19.99 98.27
C ILE A 206 11.33 -21.15 98.44
N ILE A 207 11.82 -21.72 97.34
CA ILE A 207 12.82 -22.81 97.40
C ILE A 207 14.14 -22.30 97.98
N ARG A 208 14.62 -21.13 97.53
CA ARG A 208 15.86 -20.53 98.01
C ARG A 208 15.79 -20.25 99.49
N ASP A 209 14.73 -19.63 99.98
CA ASP A 209 14.56 -19.25 101.38
C ASP A 209 14.42 -20.49 102.25
N LYS A 210 13.65 -21.49 101.80
CA LYS A 210 13.55 -22.78 102.49
C LYS A 210 14.92 -23.46 102.57
N LYS A 211 15.65 -23.53 101.46
CA LYS A 211 16.98 -24.17 101.42
C LYS A 211 18.02 -23.36 102.18
N TYR A 212 17.95 -22.04 102.14
CA TYR A 212 18.84 -21.17 102.89
C TYR A 212 18.58 -21.32 104.39
N ALA A 213 17.32 -21.37 104.83
CA ALA A 213 16.96 -21.66 106.22
C ALA A 213 17.46 -23.04 106.66
N GLU A 214 17.21 -24.09 105.88
CA GLU A 214 17.71 -25.44 106.14
C GLU A 214 19.25 -25.46 106.21
N MET A 215 19.94 -24.78 105.29
CA MET A 215 21.40 -24.70 105.25
C MET A 215 21.97 -23.88 106.41
N VAL A 216 21.34 -22.76 106.78
CA VAL A 216 21.76 -21.94 107.92
C VAL A 216 21.58 -22.71 109.23
N GLU A 217 20.46 -23.41 109.39
CA GLU A 217 20.21 -24.26 110.56
C GLU A 217 21.21 -25.41 110.64
N LEU A 218 21.49 -26.09 109.52
CA LEU A 218 22.52 -27.13 109.44
C LEU A 218 23.91 -26.58 109.75
N HIS A 219 24.25 -25.41 109.20
CA HIS A 219 25.55 -24.77 109.39
C HIS A 219 25.75 -24.30 110.83
N GLN A 220 24.71 -23.76 111.46
CA GLN A 220 24.71 -23.39 112.87
C GLN A 220 24.88 -24.62 113.76
N ARG A 221 24.17 -25.72 113.47
CA ARG A 221 24.34 -26.99 114.19
C ARG A 221 25.75 -27.54 114.02
N LEU A 222 26.27 -27.58 112.80
CA LEU A 222 27.63 -28.05 112.52
C LEU A 222 28.67 -27.20 113.24
N ARG A 223 28.56 -25.86 113.19
CA ARG A 223 29.46 -24.96 113.92
C ARG A 223 29.37 -25.17 115.43
N ALA A 224 28.17 -25.26 116.00
CA ALA A 224 28.00 -25.52 117.42
C ALA A 224 28.64 -26.86 117.84
N THR A 225 28.40 -27.93 117.08
CA THR A 225 29.03 -29.24 117.35
C THR A 225 30.55 -29.22 117.19
N LEU A 226 31.06 -28.43 116.25
CA LEU A 226 32.48 -28.32 115.95
C LEU A 226 33.19 -27.46 117.01
N ASP A 227 32.56 -26.36 117.45
CA ASP A 227 33.02 -25.55 118.57
C ASP A 227 33.00 -26.34 119.88
N ASP A 228 31.96 -27.13 120.16
CA ASP A 228 31.91 -28.04 121.30
C ASP A 228 33.04 -29.08 121.24
N TYR A 229 33.30 -29.66 120.06
CA TYR A 229 34.37 -30.65 119.87
C TYR A 229 35.79 -30.07 120.06
N PHE A 230 36.02 -28.83 119.59
CA PHE A 230 37.27 -28.09 119.82
C PHE A 230 37.39 -27.49 121.23
N GLN A 231 36.33 -27.47 122.03
CA GLN A 231 36.40 -27.08 123.44
C GLN A 231 36.55 -28.28 124.39
N THR A 232 36.01 -29.46 124.00
CA THR A 232 35.93 -30.64 124.87
C THR A 232 36.94 -31.74 124.57
N VAL A 233 37.34 -31.93 123.30
CA VAL A 233 38.15 -33.11 122.88
C VAL A 233 39.51 -32.72 122.31
N LEU A 234 39.60 -31.61 121.56
CA LEU A 234 40.84 -31.14 120.93
C LEU A 234 41.26 -29.79 121.52
N TYR A 235 42.56 -29.60 121.78
CA TYR A 235 43.08 -28.32 122.29
C TYR A 235 43.03 -27.20 121.22
N PRO A 236 43.00 -25.91 121.62
CA PRO A 236 42.79 -24.74 120.74
C PRO A 236 43.76 -24.63 119.55
N GLU A 237 44.95 -25.19 119.66
CA GLU A 237 46.00 -25.14 118.63
C GLU A 237 45.60 -25.86 117.33
N ARG A 238 44.79 -26.93 117.41
CA ARG A 238 44.30 -27.66 116.22
C ARG A 238 43.14 -26.95 115.50
N LYS A 239 42.51 -25.96 116.13
CA LYS A 239 41.50 -25.11 115.50
C LYS A 239 42.12 -24.23 114.41
N GLN A 240 43.31 -23.69 114.66
CA GLN A 240 44.04 -22.88 113.67
C GLN A 240 44.39 -23.66 112.39
N THR A 241 44.81 -24.93 112.52
CA THR A 241 45.08 -25.79 111.36
C THR A 241 43.81 -26.15 110.58
N TYR A 242 42.68 -26.28 111.27
CA TYR A 242 41.38 -26.52 110.64
C TYR A 242 40.90 -25.28 109.86
N ASP A 243 41.03 -24.08 110.45
CA ASP A 243 40.64 -22.82 109.79
C ASP A 243 41.46 -22.57 108.52
N GLN A 244 42.76 -22.90 108.53
CA GLN A 244 43.60 -22.86 107.33
C GLN A 244 43.10 -23.82 106.24
N LEU A 245 42.66 -25.03 106.62
CA LEU A 245 42.13 -26.02 105.68
C LEU A 245 40.78 -25.58 105.11
N VAL A 246 39.90 -25.00 105.93
CA VAL A 246 38.64 -24.39 105.48
C VAL A 246 38.90 -23.28 104.47
N TYR A 247 39.88 -22.40 104.72
CA TYR A 247 40.26 -21.34 103.79
C TYR A 247 40.68 -21.89 102.41
N TYR A 248 41.50 -22.95 102.36
CA TYR A 248 41.87 -23.57 101.09
C TYR A 248 40.68 -24.23 100.38
N ILE A 249 39.77 -24.87 101.12
CA ILE A 249 38.55 -25.44 100.54
C ILE A 249 37.65 -24.35 99.95
N GLU A 250 37.46 -23.22 100.65
CA GLU A 250 36.67 -22.08 100.13
C GLU A 250 37.30 -21.49 98.86
N LEU A 251 38.63 -21.41 98.80
CA LEU A 251 39.35 -20.96 97.61
C LEU A 251 39.16 -21.93 96.43
N GLU A 252 39.23 -23.24 96.65
CA GLU A 252 38.96 -24.25 95.62
C GLU A 252 37.50 -24.22 95.15
N GLN A 253 36.54 -24.04 96.08
CA GLN A 253 35.13 -23.91 95.76
C GLN A 253 34.87 -22.68 94.88
N SER A 254 35.45 -21.53 95.21
CA SER A 254 35.39 -20.32 94.39
C SER A 254 35.91 -20.58 92.96
N ALA A 255 37.03 -21.29 92.83
CA ALA A 255 37.59 -21.64 91.52
C ALA A 255 36.67 -22.59 90.71
N ILE A 256 36.00 -23.53 91.38
CA ILE A 256 35.01 -24.43 90.75
C ILE A 256 33.78 -23.64 90.28
N GLU A 257 33.27 -22.73 91.10
CA GLU A 257 32.13 -21.87 90.74
C GLU A 257 32.43 -20.99 89.53
N ASP A 258 33.63 -20.40 89.46
CA ASP A 258 34.04 -19.61 88.30
C ASP A 258 34.13 -20.45 87.02
N ARG A 259 34.58 -21.70 87.11
CA ARG A 259 34.55 -22.64 85.98
C ARG A 259 33.11 -22.98 85.56
N ARG A 260 32.19 -23.17 86.52
CA ARG A 260 30.77 -23.40 86.23
C ARG A 260 30.14 -22.19 85.51
N ARG A 261 30.38 -20.97 86.00
CA ARG A 261 29.92 -19.73 85.35
C ARG A 261 30.42 -19.61 83.90
N LYS A 262 31.69 -19.94 83.66
CA LYS A 262 32.28 -19.95 82.30
C LYS A 262 31.62 -21.00 81.41
N LEU A 263 31.36 -22.19 81.94
CA LEU A 263 30.69 -23.27 81.20
C LEU A 263 29.25 -22.89 80.83
N ASP A 264 28.50 -22.27 81.74
CA ASP A 264 27.15 -21.77 81.48
C ASP A 264 27.14 -20.69 80.39
N ALA A 265 28.10 -19.76 80.43
CA ALA A 265 28.25 -18.73 79.39
C ALA A 265 28.51 -19.36 78.01
N MET A 266 29.35 -20.38 77.94
CA MET A 266 29.63 -21.12 76.71
C MET A 266 28.41 -21.89 76.20
N GLN A 267 27.63 -22.51 77.09
CA GLN A 267 26.39 -23.20 76.72
C GLN A 267 25.33 -22.23 76.16
N ARG A 268 25.16 -21.06 76.78
CA ARG A 268 24.25 -20.01 76.25
C ARG A 268 24.69 -19.56 74.86
N ARG A 269 25.99 -19.35 74.66
CA ARG A 269 26.55 -18.97 73.35
C ARG A 269 26.34 -20.06 72.30
N LYS A 270 26.52 -21.34 72.66
CA LYS A 270 26.21 -22.48 71.78
C LYS A 270 24.75 -22.46 71.34
N ALA A 271 23.81 -22.32 72.29
CA ALA A 271 22.38 -22.28 71.99
C ALA A 271 22.01 -21.09 71.08
N GLN A 272 22.63 -19.92 71.28
CA GLN A 272 22.43 -18.76 70.41
C GLN A 272 22.91 -19.04 68.98
N LEU A 273 24.10 -19.64 68.81
CA LEU A 273 24.64 -19.99 67.49
C LEU A 273 23.79 -21.04 66.79
N GLU A 274 23.30 -22.04 67.52
CA GLU A 274 22.38 -23.06 66.98
C GLU A 274 21.08 -22.42 66.47
N ARG A 275 20.49 -21.46 67.20
CA ARG A 275 19.30 -20.71 66.75
C ARG A 275 19.59 -19.87 65.51
N SER A 276 20.75 -19.21 65.43
CA SER A 276 21.14 -18.43 64.25
C SER A 276 21.29 -19.32 63.02
N LEU A 277 21.93 -20.49 63.19
CA LEU A 277 22.11 -21.48 62.14
C LEU A 277 20.77 -22.05 61.65
N THR A 278 19.82 -22.33 62.54
CA THR A 278 18.47 -22.77 62.12
C THR A 278 17.73 -21.69 61.35
N HIS A 279 17.78 -20.43 61.77
CA HIS A 279 17.19 -19.30 61.04
C HIS A 279 17.79 -19.15 59.65
N ALA A 280 19.11 -19.22 59.52
CA ALA A 280 19.79 -19.16 58.22
C ALA A 280 19.37 -20.31 57.29
N ARG A 281 19.21 -21.54 57.83
CA ARG A 281 18.75 -22.71 57.07
C ARG A 281 17.31 -22.55 56.58
N ILE A 282 16.40 -22.06 57.43
CA ILE A 282 15.00 -21.83 57.06
C ILE A 282 14.93 -20.75 55.98
N GLY A 283 15.60 -19.61 56.18
CA GLY A 283 15.66 -18.53 55.20
C GLY A 283 16.25 -18.97 53.85
N GLY A 284 17.30 -19.80 53.88
CA GLY A 284 17.89 -20.38 52.67
C GLY A 284 16.92 -21.31 51.91
N LYS A 285 16.22 -22.19 52.62
CA LYS A 285 15.21 -23.08 52.03
C LYS A 285 14.05 -22.29 51.41
N ALA A 286 13.52 -21.29 52.12
CA ALA A 286 12.44 -20.43 51.63
C ALA A 286 12.84 -19.72 50.33
N LYS A 287 14.02 -19.07 50.28
CA LYS A 287 14.53 -18.39 49.08
C LYS A 287 14.68 -19.35 47.89
N LEU A 288 15.17 -20.56 48.13
CA LEU A 288 15.34 -21.57 47.08
C LEU A 288 13.99 -22.01 46.51
N GLN A 289 12.99 -22.19 47.38
CA GLN A 289 11.63 -22.57 46.98
C GLN A 289 10.97 -21.45 46.15
N THR A 290 11.09 -20.19 46.57
CA THR A 290 10.59 -19.05 45.79
C THR A 290 11.24 -19.00 44.40
N ARG A 291 12.56 -19.18 44.29
CA ARG A 291 13.27 -19.22 42.99
C ARG A 291 12.79 -20.37 42.10
N ARG A 292 12.57 -21.56 42.67
CA ARG A 292 12.02 -22.71 41.93
C ARG A 292 10.60 -22.43 41.41
N ASN A 293 9.75 -21.81 42.21
CA ASN A 293 8.40 -21.44 41.80
C ASN A 293 8.42 -20.41 40.66
N TYR A 294 9.26 -19.37 40.76
CA TYR A 294 9.42 -18.39 39.67
C TYR A 294 9.93 -19.03 38.39
N ARG A 295 10.91 -19.92 38.47
CA ARG A 295 11.40 -20.66 37.31
C ARG A 295 10.28 -21.46 36.64
N ARG A 296 9.49 -22.21 37.41
CA ARG A 296 8.36 -23.00 36.89
C ARG A 296 7.30 -22.11 36.23
N LEU A 297 7.00 -20.96 36.82
CA LEU A 297 6.06 -20.00 36.24
C LEU A 297 6.57 -19.43 34.90
N LEU A 298 7.86 -19.11 34.82
CA LEU A 298 8.49 -18.62 33.58
C LEU A 298 8.51 -19.70 32.49
N GLU A 299 8.83 -20.94 32.85
CA GLU A 299 8.77 -22.09 31.92
C GLU A 299 7.35 -22.27 31.37
N MET A 300 6.32 -22.15 32.22
CA MET A 300 4.92 -22.22 31.79
C MET A 300 4.55 -21.05 30.86
N LYS A 301 4.94 -19.81 31.19
CA LYS A 301 4.71 -18.65 30.33
C LYS A 301 5.40 -18.79 28.96
N LEU A 302 6.61 -19.34 28.92
CA LEU A 302 7.31 -19.60 27.68
C LEU A 302 6.60 -20.65 26.81
N LEU A 303 6.02 -21.69 27.42
CA LEU A 303 5.23 -22.67 26.68
C LEU A 303 3.98 -22.03 26.06
N VAL A 304 3.23 -21.24 26.84
CA VAL A 304 2.04 -20.52 26.34
C VAL A 304 2.40 -19.56 25.20
N LEU A 305 3.49 -18.81 25.33
CA LEU A 305 3.95 -17.91 24.27
C LEU A 305 4.35 -18.65 23.00
N LYS A 306 4.97 -19.84 23.12
CA LYS A 306 5.29 -20.69 21.97
C LYS A 306 4.03 -21.20 21.27
N GLU A 307 3.05 -21.66 22.03
CA GLU A 307 1.76 -22.11 21.49
C GLU A 307 1.02 -20.96 20.77
N GLN A 308 0.98 -19.77 21.37
CA GLN A 308 0.39 -18.58 20.75
C GLN A 308 1.12 -18.17 19.48
N HIS A 309 2.45 -18.23 19.47
CA HIS A 309 3.24 -17.93 18.27
C HIS A 309 2.94 -18.92 17.14
N GLN A 310 2.85 -20.21 17.47
CA GLN A 310 2.54 -21.25 16.49
C GLN A 310 1.12 -21.11 15.93
N GLN A 311 0.13 -20.75 16.76
CA GLN A 311 -1.23 -20.46 16.30
C GLN A 311 -1.27 -19.25 15.35
N LEU A 312 -0.52 -18.18 15.65
CA LEU A 312 -0.42 -17.02 14.78
C LEU A 312 0.23 -17.38 13.43
N ASP A 313 1.30 -18.18 13.43
CA ASP A 313 1.95 -18.64 12.20
C ASP A 313 1.01 -19.49 11.34
N ASP A 314 0.24 -20.39 11.96
CA ASP A 314 -0.76 -21.21 11.27
C ASP A 314 -1.87 -20.34 10.66
N ASP A 315 -2.38 -19.35 11.40
CA ASP A 315 -3.37 -18.38 10.92
C ASP A 315 -2.84 -17.55 9.75
N HIS A 316 -1.60 -17.06 9.84
CA HIS A 316 -0.94 -16.33 8.76
C HIS A 316 -0.79 -17.21 7.51
N HIS A 317 -0.37 -18.47 7.68
CA HIS A 317 -0.24 -19.41 6.59
C HIS A 317 -1.58 -19.68 5.89
N GLN A 318 -2.66 -19.87 6.66
CA GLN A 318 -4.01 -20.06 6.12
C GLN A 318 -4.51 -18.84 5.34
N ARG A 319 -4.32 -17.63 5.88
CA ARG A 319 -4.67 -16.37 5.20
C ARG A 319 -3.90 -16.22 3.89
N LEU A 320 -2.60 -16.49 3.90
CA LEU A 320 -1.76 -16.41 2.70
C LEU A 320 -2.22 -17.41 1.64
N LYS A 321 -2.54 -18.65 2.04
CA LYS A 321 -3.09 -19.68 1.14
C LYS A 321 -4.41 -19.22 0.52
N TRP A 322 -5.30 -18.62 1.30
CA TRP A 322 -6.57 -18.09 0.81
C TRP A 322 -6.35 -16.96 -0.20
N ILE A 323 -5.51 -15.97 0.12
CA ILE A 323 -5.18 -14.85 -0.77
C ILE A 323 -4.58 -15.36 -2.08
N CYS A 324 -3.63 -16.30 -2.02
CA CYS A 324 -3.04 -16.92 -3.21
C CYS A 324 -4.08 -17.65 -4.07
N SER A 325 -5.00 -18.40 -3.45
CA SER A 325 -6.07 -19.08 -4.19
C SER A 325 -7.04 -18.10 -4.86
N PHE A 326 -7.45 -17.05 -4.13
CA PHE A 326 -8.36 -16.02 -4.64
C PHE A 326 -7.73 -15.22 -5.77
N THR A 327 -6.48 -14.78 -5.61
CA THR A 327 -5.75 -14.05 -6.67
C THR A 327 -5.53 -14.89 -7.91
N HIS A 328 -5.27 -16.21 -7.77
CA HIS A 328 -5.19 -17.11 -8.90
C HIS A 328 -6.53 -17.24 -9.63
N HIS A 329 -7.64 -17.36 -8.89
CA HIS A 329 -8.98 -17.41 -9.45
C HIS A 329 -9.36 -16.11 -10.17
N LEU A 330 -9.09 -14.96 -9.54
CA LEU A 330 -9.32 -13.65 -10.14
C LEU A 330 -8.51 -13.46 -11.43
N LYS A 331 -7.23 -13.88 -11.41
CA LYS A 331 -6.39 -13.87 -12.62
C LYS A 331 -6.99 -14.73 -13.72
N ALA A 332 -7.49 -15.93 -13.40
CA ALA A 332 -8.14 -16.80 -14.38
C ALA A 332 -9.36 -16.12 -15.02
N LEU A 333 -10.25 -15.54 -14.20
CA LEU A 333 -11.42 -14.79 -14.68
C LEU A 333 -11.03 -13.59 -15.56
N LEU A 334 -10.07 -12.78 -15.12
CA LEU A 334 -9.59 -11.64 -15.90
C LEU A 334 -8.97 -12.07 -17.23
N THR A 335 -8.22 -13.19 -17.25
CA THR A 335 -7.69 -13.72 -18.52
C THR A 335 -8.78 -14.25 -19.44
N GLU A 336 -9.89 -14.78 -18.90
CA GLU A 336 -11.04 -15.17 -19.71
C GLU A 336 -11.73 -13.94 -20.32
N HIS A 337 -12.00 -12.91 -19.51
CA HIS A 337 -12.56 -11.66 -20.00
C HIS A 337 -11.67 -10.98 -21.03
N LEU A 338 -10.34 -11.02 -20.86
CA LEU A 338 -9.39 -10.53 -21.85
C LEU A 338 -9.52 -11.29 -23.18
N LYS A 339 -9.59 -12.63 -23.15
CA LYS A 339 -9.80 -13.43 -24.36
C LYS A 339 -11.11 -13.09 -25.06
N TRP A 340 -12.18 -12.87 -24.30
CA TRP A 340 -13.46 -12.41 -24.86
C TRP A 340 -13.34 -11.02 -25.49
N GLY A 341 -12.71 -10.07 -24.80
CA GLY A 341 -12.45 -8.73 -25.33
C GLY A 341 -11.61 -8.75 -26.61
N GLU A 342 -10.54 -9.55 -26.64
CA GLU A 342 -9.72 -9.75 -27.85
C GLU A 342 -10.53 -10.36 -28.99
N ARG A 343 -11.41 -11.32 -28.70
CA ARG A 343 -12.28 -11.94 -29.72
C ARG A 343 -13.27 -10.94 -30.28
N ILE A 344 -13.91 -10.14 -29.43
CA ILE A 344 -14.84 -9.08 -29.83
C ILE A 344 -14.11 -8.03 -30.67
N ALA A 345 -12.93 -7.57 -30.25
CA ALA A 345 -12.13 -6.59 -30.98
C ALA A 345 -11.70 -7.12 -32.36
N LYS A 346 -11.26 -8.39 -32.45
CA LYS A 346 -10.91 -9.04 -33.72
C LYS A 346 -12.11 -9.15 -34.65
N LEU A 347 -13.28 -9.55 -34.13
CA LEU A 347 -14.52 -9.60 -34.91
C LEU A 347 -14.93 -8.20 -35.39
N GLY A 348 -14.85 -7.19 -34.51
CA GLY A 348 -15.09 -5.79 -34.86
C GLY A 348 -14.18 -5.33 -36.00
N LEU A 349 -12.88 -5.63 -35.93
CA LEU A 349 -11.92 -5.29 -36.99
C LEU A 349 -12.31 -5.94 -38.32
N ILE A 350 -12.63 -7.24 -38.33
CA ILE A 350 -13.07 -7.94 -39.54
C ILE A 350 -14.36 -7.31 -40.10
N CYS A 351 -15.35 -7.02 -39.26
CA CYS A 351 -16.59 -6.38 -39.70
C CYS A 351 -16.33 -5.01 -40.34
N THR A 352 -15.43 -4.19 -39.77
CA THR A 352 -15.11 -2.86 -40.33
C THR A 352 -14.42 -2.89 -41.70
N GLN A 353 -13.85 -4.03 -42.12
CA GLN A 353 -13.28 -4.20 -43.46
C GLN A 353 -14.35 -4.27 -44.55
N HIS A 354 -15.57 -4.70 -44.20
CA HIS A 354 -16.69 -4.82 -45.13
C HIS A 354 -17.63 -3.60 -45.10
N GLU A 355 -17.36 -2.63 -44.22
CA GLU A 355 -18.16 -1.41 -44.10
C GLU A 355 -17.81 -0.40 -45.19
N THR A 356 -18.84 0.24 -45.73
CA THR A 356 -18.65 1.33 -46.68
C THR A 356 -18.31 2.65 -45.96
N ASP A 357 -17.73 3.61 -46.68
CA ASP A 357 -17.47 4.94 -46.13
C ASP A 357 -18.74 5.65 -45.64
N GLN A 358 -19.91 5.31 -46.19
CA GLN A 358 -21.19 5.83 -45.72
C GLN A 358 -21.62 5.23 -44.38
N ASP A 359 -21.28 3.96 -44.11
CA ASP A 359 -21.58 3.30 -42.84
C ASP A 359 -20.65 3.82 -41.74
N ARG A 360 -19.38 4.07 -42.07
CA ARG A 360 -18.41 4.72 -41.17
C ARG A 360 -18.83 6.14 -40.80
N LYS A 361 -19.15 6.97 -41.80
CA LYS A 361 -19.65 8.34 -41.59
C LYS A 361 -20.96 8.38 -40.81
N TYR A 362 -21.81 7.37 -40.98
CA TYR A 362 -23.05 7.27 -40.21
C TYR A 362 -22.80 6.95 -38.75
N ALA A 363 -21.93 5.98 -38.45
CA ALA A 363 -21.52 5.69 -37.08
C ALA A 363 -20.88 6.92 -36.40
N GLU A 364 -20.03 7.67 -37.12
CA GLU A 364 -19.42 8.91 -36.63
C GLU A 364 -20.41 10.01 -36.21
N ARG A 365 -21.63 10.05 -36.78
CA ARG A 365 -22.66 11.04 -36.41
C ARG A 365 -23.21 10.79 -35.01
N TRP A 366 -23.25 9.54 -34.58
CA TRP A 366 -23.73 9.15 -33.25
C TRP A 366 -22.68 9.45 -32.16
N PHE A 367 -21.39 9.30 -32.46
CA PHE A 367 -20.30 9.70 -31.55
C PHE A 367 -20.10 11.22 -31.42
N LYS A 368 -20.85 12.04 -32.18
CA LYS A 368 -20.75 13.51 -32.17
C LYS A 368 -21.93 14.21 -31.48
N GLN A 369 -22.95 13.48 -31.02
CA GLN A 369 -24.04 14.07 -30.26
C GLN A 369 -23.58 14.45 -28.84
N PRO A 370 -23.88 15.67 -28.34
CA PRO A 370 -23.58 16.06 -26.96
C PRO A 370 -24.43 15.28 -25.96
N GLU A 371 -23.82 14.86 -24.85
CA GLU A 371 -24.35 14.02 -23.77
C GLU A 371 -25.51 14.63 -22.94
N GLU A 372 -26.21 15.67 -23.43
CA GLU A 372 -27.17 16.44 -22.63
C GLU A 372 -28.52 15.74 -22.36
N GLN A 373 -28.73 14.50 -22.82
CA GLN A 373 -30.00 13.78 -22.67
C GLN A 373 -29.86 12.28 -22.36
N GLN A 374 -28.92 11.90 -21.49
CA GLN A 374 -28.84 10.52 -20.98
C GLN A 374 -29.54 10.38 -19.61
N GLU A 375 -30.88 10.39 -19.64
CA GLU A 375 -31.69 9.81 -18.56
C GLU A 375 -31.71 8.28 -18.71
N ALA A 376 -31.14 7.58 -17.73
CA ALA A 376 -31.54 6.27 -17.18
C ALA A 376 -32.03 5.13 -18.11
N HIS A 377 -31.67 5.10 -19.39
CA HIS A 377 -31.88 3.95 -20.26
C HIS A 377 -30.54 3.25 -20.56
N ASP A 378 -30.55 1.91 -20.51
CA ASP A 378 -29.42 1.01 -20.73
C ASP A 378 -29.04 0.95 -22.23
N ASP A 379 -28.82 2.11 -22.84
CA ASP A 379 -28.65 2.33 -24.28
C ASP A 379 -27.20 2.08 -24.74
N THR A 380 -26.46 1.25 -24.01
CA THR A 380 -25.03 1.00 -24.25
C THR A 380 -24.78 0.38 -25.64
N PHE A 381 -25.77 -0.30 -26.21
CA PHE A 381 -25.66 -0.98 -27.52
C PHE A 381 -26.53 -0.39 -28.63
N ASP A 382 -27.26 0.69 -28.39
CA ASP A 382 -28.24 1.23 -29.35
C ASP A 382 -27.61 1.66 -30.68
N CYS A 383 -26.41 2.23 -30.61
CA CYS A 383 -25.65 2.56 -31.82
C CYS A 383 -25.33 1.31 -32.66
N LEU A 384 -24.99 0.18 -32.02
CA LEU A 384 -24.69 -1.07 -32.70
C LEU A 384 -25.99 -1.63 -33.33
N THR A 385 -27.07 -1.69 -32.56
CA THR A 385 -28.37 -2.20 -33.00
C THR A 385 -28.90 -1.39 -34.18
N ASN A 386 -28.83 -0.06 -34.12
CA ASN A 386 -29.25 0.82 -35.21
C ASN A 386 -28.40 0.65 -36.48
N LYS A 387 -27.10 0.39 -36.32
CA LYS A 387 -26.21 0.09 -37.45
C LYS A 387 -26.55 -1.25 -38.09
N VAL A 388 -26.82 -2.29 -37.28
CA VAL A 388 -27.27 -3.61 -37.76
C VAL A 388 -28.58 -3.48 -38.53
N ASN A 389 -29.59 -2.82 -37.96
CA ASN A 389 -30.89 -2.62 -38.59
C ASN A 389 -30.79 -1.90 -39.94
N ARG A 390 -29.92 -0.90 -40.07
CA ARG A 390 -29.68 -0.20 -41.33
C ARG A 390 -29.07 -1.13 -42.38
N ILE A 391 -28.05 -1.91 -42.02
CA ILE A 391 -27.40 -2.86 -42.94
C ILE A 391 -28.40 -3.93 -43.38
N GLU A 392 -29.26 -4.41 -42.49
CA GLU A 392 -30.33 -5.34 -42.83
C GLU A 392 -31.32 -4.74 -43.84
N ALA A 393 -31.75 -3.50 -43.65
CA ALA A 393 -32.62 -2.80 -44.60
C ALA A 393 -31.97 -2.66 -45.99
N ILE A 394 -30.69 -2.30 -46.05
CA ILE A 394 -29.93 -2.24 -47.32
C ILE A 394 -29.86 -3.62 -47.97
N ASN A 395 -29.58 -4.66 -47.19
CA ASN A 395 -29.52 -6.04 -47.69
C ASN A 395 -30.87 -6.53 -48.21
N MET A 396 -31.99 -6.13 -47.61
CA MET A 396 -33.32 -6.42 -48.14
C MET A 396 -33.53 -5.80 -49.51
N ILE A 397 -33.21 -4.50 -49.66
CA ILE A 397 -33.32 -3.79 -50.95
C ILE A 397 -32.44 -4.46 -52.02
N LEU A 398 -31.19 -4.80 -51.68
CA LEU A 398 -30.28 -5.47 -52.61
C LEU A 398 -30.79 -6.85 -53.05
N ARG A 399 -31.44 -7.61 -52.16
CA ARG A 399 -32.06 -8.90 -52.53
C ARG A 399 -33.22 -8.70 -53.50
N GLU A 400 -34.06 -7.70 -53.27
CA GLU A 400 -35.20 -7.38 -54.13
C GLU A 400 -34.76 -6.92 -55.52
N GLU A 401 -33.80 -5.99 -55.61
CA GLU A 401 -33.25 -5.53 -56.88
C GLU A 401 -32.52 -6.67 -57.63
N ARG A 402 -31.79 -7.52 -56.92
CA ARG A 402 -31.17 -8.71 -57.54
C ARG A 402 -32.23 -9.66 -58.11
N ALA A 403 -33.35 -9.84 -57.42
CA ALA A 403 -34.46 -10.65 -57.92
C ALA A 403 -35.13 -10.01 -59.15
N ARG A 404 -35.29 -8.68 -59.15
CA ARG A 404 -35.81 -7.93 -60.29
C ARG A 404 -34.90 -8.03 -61.52
N LEU A 405 -33.61 -7.75 -61.36
CA LEU A 405 -32.62 -7.84 -62.44
C LEU A 405 -32.51 -9.26 -63.01
N ARG A 406 -32.64 -10.30 -62.19
CA ARG A 406 -32.71 -11.69 -62.69
C ARG A 406 -33.92 -11.91 -63.59
N ARG A 407 -35.11 -11.44 -63.18
CA ARG A 407 -36.33 -11.53 -64.00
C ARG A 407 -36.20 -10.75 -65.31
N GLU A 408 -35.67 -9.52 -65.27
CA GLU A 408 -35.44 -8.72 -66.47
C GLU A 408 -34.43 -9.39 -67.41
N ASN A 409 -33.37 -9.98 -66.89
CA ASN A 409 -32.39 -10.72 -67.68
C ASN A 409 -32.99 -12.00 -68.30
N GLU A 410 -33.82 -12.73 -67.55
CA GLU A 410 -34.58 -13.87 -68.09
C GLU A 410 -35.52 -13.45 -69.24
N GLN A 411 -36.18 -12.30 -69.10
CA GLN A 411 -37.02 -11.71 -70.16
C GLN A 411 -36.21 -11.25 -71.36
N LEU A 412 -35.03 -10.66 -71.16
CA LEU A 412 -34.13 -10.29 -72.26
C LEU A 412 -33.59 -11.52 -72.97
N LYS A 413 -33.23 -12.57 -72.23
CA LYS A 413 -32.82 -13.87 -72.80
C LYS A 413 -33.95 -14.52 -73.59
N SER A 414 -35.20 -14.46 -73.12
CA SER A 414 -36.33 -15.01 -73.86
C SER A 414 -36.62 -14.19 -75.13
N LYS A 415 -36.60 -12.86 -75.05
CA LYS A 415 -36.73 -11.95 -76.22
C LYS A 415 -35.62 -12.17 -77.25
N PHE A 416 -34.38 -12.29 -76.80
CA PHE A 416 -33.23 -12.58 -77.66
C PHE A 416 -33.38 -13.95 -78.34
N LYS A 417 -33.76 -14.99 -77.60
CA LYS A 417 -34.07 -16.31 -78.19
C LYS A 417 -35.19 -16.24 -79.24
N SER A 418 -36.26 -15.48 -78.99
CA SER A 418 -37.33 -15.29 -79.98
C SER A 418 -36.86 -14.54 -81.23
N TYR A 419 -36.01 -13.51 -81.07
CA TYR A 419 -35.45 -12.76 -82.18
C TYR A 419 -34.55 -13.63 -83.07
N CYS A 420 -33.66 -14.43 -82.46
CA CYS A 420 -32.81 -15.38 -83.20
C CYS A 420 -33.65 -16.46 -83.92
N SER A 421 -34.76 -16.92 -83.33
CA SER A 421 -35.68 -17.86 -84.00
C SER A 421 -36.41 -17.27 -85.21
N LEU A 422 -36.69 -15.97 -85.21
CA LEU A 422 -37.31 -15.25 -86.33
C LEU A 422 -36.33 -15.03 -87.50
N GLN A 423 -35.05 -14.80 -87.21
CA GLN A 423 -33.99 -14.65 -88.22
C GLN A 423 -33.44 -15.98 -88.75
N LYS A 424 -33.86 -17.14 -88.23
CA LYS A 424 -33.32 -18.48 -88.57
C LYS A 424 -31.78 -18.54 -88.56
N GLN A 425 -31.13 -17.74 -87.72
CA GLN A 425 -29.69 -17.71 -87.59
C GLN A 425 -29.31 -18.10 -86.16
N THR A 426 -28.63 -19.23 -86.04
CA THR A 426 -28.17 -19.81 -84.78
C THR A 426 -26.69 -19.54 -84.50
N ASP A 427 -25.96 -18.91 -85.42
CA ASP A 427 -24.52 -18.63 -85.26
C ASP A 427 -24.24 -17.19 -84.78
N PRO A 428 -23.49 -17.01 -83.67
CA PRO A 428 -23.27 -15.71 -83.03
C PRO A 428 -22.39 -14.75 -83.86
N GLU A 429 -21.55 -15.25 -84.78
CA GLU A 429 -20.66 -14.41 -85.60
C GLU A 429 -21.40 -13.68 -86.75
N GLN A 430 -22.56 -14.19 -87.20
CA GLN A 430 -23.33 -13.56 -88.29
C GLN A 430 -24.19 -12.37 -87.81
N LEU A 431 -24.47 -12.27 -86.51
CA LEU A 431 -25.24 -11.16 -85.92
C LEU A 431 -24.44 -9.84 -85.83
N LEU A 432 -23.10 -9.90 -85.73
CA LEU A 432 -22.23 -8.72 -85.72
C LEU A 432 -22.22 -7.98 -87.07
N LEU A 433 -22.42 -8.71 -88.19
CA LEU A 433 -22.37 -8.14 -89.54
C LEU A 433 -23.71 -7.50 -89.97
N ALA A 434 -24.84 -7.90 -89.38
CA ALA A 434 -26.16 -7.33 -89.72
C ALA A 434 -26.35 -5.88 -89.21
N GLY A 435 -25.60 -5.46 -88.18
CA GLY A 435 -25.63 -4.09 -87.67
C GLY A 435 -24.97 -3.04 -88.57
N LEU A 436 -24.08 -3.46 -89.48
CA LEU A 436 -23.30 -2.57 -90.37
C LEU A 436 -23.97 -2.31 -91.73
N ALA A 437 -25.01 -3.05 -92.11
CA ALA A 437 -25.66 -2.94 -93.43
C ALA A 437 -26.80 -1.90 -93.50
N GLY A 438 -27.09 -1.17 -92.41
CA GLY A 438 -28.25 -0.28 -92.30
C GLY A 438 -28.09 1.15 -92.84
N VAL A 439 -26.93 1.54 -93.37
CA VAL A 439 -26.66 2.93 -93.80
C VAL A 439 -26.32 2.98 -95.30
N THR A 440 -27.27 2.69 -96.17
CA THR A 440 -27.35 3.24 -97.55
C THR A 440 -28.58 2.67 -98.26
N SER A 441 -29.65 3.46 -98.39
CA SER A 441 -30.57 3.35 -99.54
C SER A 441 -31.49 4.57 -99.59
N ARG A 442 -31.36 5.30 -100.71
CA ARG A 442 -31.98 6.58 -101.06
C ARG A 442 -33.33 6.30 -101.75
N ALA A 443 -34.36 7.08 -101.44
CA ALA A 443 -35.67 7.03 -102.10
C ALA A 443 -35.64 7.52 -103.57
N PRO A 444 -36.60 7.08 -104.40
CA PRO A 444 -37.18 7.94 -105.44
C PRO A 444 -38.69 8.14 -105.26
N GLY A 445 -39.13 9.33 -105.68
CA GLY A 445 -40.45 9.92 -105.44
C GLY A 445 -41.59 9.48 -106.39
N PRO A 446 -42.76 10.11 -106.25
CA PRO A 446 -44.04 9.58 -106.70
C PRO A 446 -44.46 10.13 -108.07
N SER A 447 -45.29 9.35 -108.77
CA SER A 447 -46.17 9.78 -109.88
C SER A 447 -47.57 10.07 -109.37
#